data_AF-A0A2D9NE01-F1
#
_entry.id   AF-A0A2D9NE01-F1
#
_cell.length_a   1.000
_cell.length_b   1.000
_cell.length_c   1.000
_cell.angle_alpha   90.00
_cell.angle_beta   90.00
_cell.angle_gamma   90.00
#
_symmetry.space_group_name_H-M   'P 1'
#
loop_
_entity.id
_entity.type
_entity.pdbx_description
1 polymer ?
#
loop_
_entity_poly.entity_id
_entity_poly.type
_entity_poly.pdbx_seq_one_letter_code
_entity_poly.pdbx_strand_id
1 'polypeptide(L)'
;MSGNDDGEYSIPDSGLEMDDSIDSETHDDVDPFEELGIGSRSITSTDEKNVSRGYDAFSELMNDDSEDDDGEGGSDSEEGHSKSESIYVMLLQTVWVDGILDPAEVRLLSKKRAELNITFERHLELVEELIG
;
A
#
# COMPACT_ATOMS: atom_id res chain seq x y z
N MET A 1 -44.50 50.38 26.64
CA MET A 1 -45.34 49.25 26.15
C MET A 1 -44.42 48.34 25.38
N SER A 2 -44.36 47.07 25.79
CA SER A 2 -43.52 46.01 25.21
C SER A 2 -43.71 45.86 23.71
N GLY A 3 -42.63 45.52 23.01
CA GLY A 3 -42.63 44.91 21.69
C GLY A 3 -41.45 43.95 21.64
N ASN A 4 -41.77 42.66 21.61
CA ASN A 4 -40.92 41.50 21.86
C ASN A 4 -39.73 41.35 20.90
N ASP A 5 -38.64 40.86 21.48
CA ASP A 5 -37.55 40.11 20.85
C ASP A 5 -38.01 38.66 20.63
N ASP A 6 -37.95 38.18 19.39
CA ASP A 6 -37.80 36.78 18.99
C ASP A 6 -37.69 36.65 17.47
N GLY A 7 -36.54 37.05 16.92
CA GLY A 7 -36.13 36.64 15.57
C GLY A 7 -35.68 35.18 15.58
N GLU A 8 -36.63 34.26 15.65
CA GLU A 8 -36.36 32.83 15.52
C GLU A 8 -35.86 32.54 14.09
N TYR A 9 -34.58 32.20 13.94
CA TYR A 9 -34.04 31.66 12.70
C TYR A 9 -34.48 30.19 12.59
N SER A 10 -35.62 29.95 11.95
CA SER A 10 -36.04 28.60 11.60
C SER A 10 -35.16 28.10 10.45
N ILE A 11 -34.29 27.14 10.74
CA ILE A 11 -33.56 26.37 9.73
C ILE A 11 -34.62 25.62 8.90
N PRO A 12 -34.71 25.79 7.57
CA PRO A 12 -35.58 24.96 6.78
C PRO A 12 -35.11 23.52 6.87
N ASP A 13 -35.99 22.64 7.33
CA ASP A 13 -35.89 21.18 7.40
C ASP A 13 -35.84 20.53 6.00
N SER A 14 -35.20 21.19 5.04
CA SER A 14 -34.83 20.60 3.77
C SER A 14 -33.59 19.72 3.99
N GLY A 15 -33.74 18.74 4.87
CA GLY A 15 -32.91 17.56 4.88
C GLY A 15 -32.99 16.97 3.48
N LEU A 16 -31.83 16.73 2.88
CA LEU A 16 -31.74 15.83 1.75
C LEU A 16 -32.31 14.50 2.23
N GLU A 17 -33.56 14.19 1.88
CA GLU A 17 -34.06 12.82 1.94
C GLU A 17 -33.18 12.03 0.99
N MET A 18 -32.15 11.40 1.56
CA MET A 18 -31.49 10.27 0.94
C MET A 18 -32.57 9.20 0.85
N ASP A 19 -33.16 9.11 -0.35
CA ASP A 19 -33.74 7.87 -0.86
C ASP A 19 -32.64 6.79 -0.73
N ASP A 20 -32.66 6.12 0.42
CA ASP A 20 -31.81 4.99 0.79
C ASP A 20 -32.36 3.72 0.13
N SER A 21 -32.68 3.81 -1.17
CA SER A 21 -32.91 2.64 -2.02
C SER A 21 -31.58 2.24 -2.65
N ILE A 22 -30.51 2.19 -1.86
CA ILE A 22 -29.42 1.27 -2.18
C ILE A 22 -29.97 -0.12 -1.91
N ASP A 23 -29.99 -0.96 -2.94
CA ASP A 23 -30.40 -2.37 -2.85
C ASP A 23 -29.40 -3.10 -1.95
N SER A 24 -29.58 -2.98 -0.64
CA SER A 24 -28.72 -3.53 0.41
C SER A 24 -28.99 -5.02 0.65
N GLU A 25 -29.80 -5.67 -0.19
CA GLU A 25 -30.26 -7.03 0.10
C GLU A 25 -29.23 -8.14 -0.21
N THR A 26 -27.97 -7.84 -0.59
CA THR A 26 -26.99 -8.92 -0.84
C THR A 26 -25.52 -8.70 -0.45
N HIS A 27 -25.10 -7.55 0.11
CA HIS A 27 -23.65 -7.27 0.25
C HIS A 27 -23.16 -6.71 1.60
N ASP A 28 -24.02 -6.54 2.61
CA ASP A 28 -23.59 -6.06 3.94
C ASP A 28 -22.82 -7.12 4.76
N ASP A 29 -22.96 -8.41 4.42
CA ASP A 29 -22.27 -9.51 5.08
C ASP A 29 -20.95 -9.91 4.39
N VAL A 30 -20.65 -9.32 3.23
CA VAL A 30 -19.41 -9.60 2.49
C VAL A 30 -18.32 -8.67 3.03
N ASP A 31 -17.34 -9.23 3.71
CA ASP A 31 -16.16 -8.49 4.14
C ASP A 31 -15.53 -7.84 2.88
N PRO A 32 -15.33 -6.51 2.83
CA PRO A 32 -14.72 -5.83 1.68
C PRO A 32 -13.37 -6.42 1.28
N PHE A 33 -12.66 -7.05 2.22
CA PHE A 33 -11.40 -7.73 1.96
C PHE A 33 -11.57 -9.16 1.43
N GLU A 34 -12.73 -9.80 1.61
CA GLU A 34 -13.06 -11.11 1.05
C GLU A 34 -13.31 -11.03 -0.47
N GLU A 35 -13.95 -9.96 -0.93
CA GLU A 35 -14.16 -9.69 -2.37
C GLU A 35 -12.83 -9.54 -3.12
N LEU A 36 -11.83 -8.92 -2.49
CA LEU A 36 -10.48 -8.78 -3.01
C LEU A 36 -9.62 -10.06 -2.87
N GLY A 37 -10.19 -11.14 -2.31
CA GLY A 37 -9.49 -12.41 -2.10
C GLY A 37 -8.41 -12.37 -1.01
N ILE A 38 -8.46 -11.36 -0.13
CA ILE A 38 -7.45 -11.13 0.93
C ILE A 38 -7.87 -11.85 2.22
N GLY A 39 -9.18 -12.04 2.41
CA GLY A 39 -9.76 -12.73 3.57
C GLY A 39 -9.67 -14.25 3.48
N SER A 40 -9.30 -14.89 4.60
CA SER A 40 -9.38 -16.34 4.87
C SER A 40 -8.17 -17.22 4.52
N ARG A 41 -6.96 -16.86 4.99
CA ARG A 41 -6.00 -17.88 5.47
C ARG A 41 -6.20 -18.06 6.98
N SER A 42 -7.18 -18.90 7.33
CA SER A 42 -7.40 -19.33 8.70
C SER A 42 -6.16 -20.08 9.20
N ILE A 43 -5.41 -19.47 10.12
CA ILE A 43 -4.22 -20.02 10.77
C ILE A 43 -4.61 -21.10 11.80
N THR A 44 -5.35 -22.13 11.39
CA THR A 44 -5.57 -23.30 12.24
C THR A 44 -5.53 -24.58 11.41
N SER A 45 -4.66 -25.50 11.84
CA SER A 45 -4.55 -26.91 11.46
C SER A 45 -3.65 -27.24 10.26
N THR A 46 -2.40 -27.55 10.61
CA THR A 46 -1.58 -28.65 10.08
C THR A 46 -2.13 -29.42 8.87
N ASP A 47 -1.62 -29.11 7.68
CA ASP A 47 -1.32 -30.13 6.66
C ASP A 47 -0.06 -29.70 5.91
N GLU A 48 0.96 -30.55 6.02
CA GLU A 48 2.20 -30.44 5.27
C GLU A 48 1.90 -30.77 3.81
N LYS A 49 1.77 -29.75 2.95
CA LYS A 49 2.23 -29.78 1.55
C LYS A 49 2.05 -28.43 0.86
N ASN A 50 3.21 -27.84 0.55
CA ASN A 50 3.43 -27.07 -0.66
C ASN A 50 2.73 -25.69 -0.75
N VAL A 51 3.01 -24.79 0.21
CA VAL A 51 2.95 -23.35 -0.09
C VAL A 51 4.25 -22.99 -0.81
N SER A 52 4.31 -23.42 -2.07
CA SER A 52 5.32 -23.02 -3.03
C SER A 52 5.36 -21.51 -3.11
N ARG A 53 6.51 -20.94 -2.73
CA ARG A 53 7.05 -19.64 -3.16
C ARG A 53 6.11 -18.46 -2.93
N GLY A 54 6.44 -17.63 -1.93
CA GLY A 54 5.73 -16.39 -1.61
C GLY A 54 5.33 -15.62 -2.86
N TYR A 55 4.05 -15.72 -3.20
CA TYR A 55 3.42 -14.96 -4.26
C TYR A 55 3.22 -13.55 -3.72
N ASP A 56 4.20 -12.70 -4.00
CA ASP A 56 4.11 -11.27 -3.72
C ASP A 56 3.36 -10.63 -4.88
N ALA A 57 2.05 -10.41 -4.70
CA ALA A 57 1.20 -9.77 -5.71
C ALA A 57 1.76 -8.41 -6.18
N PHE A 58 2.55 -7.74 -5.32
CA PHE A 58 3.25 -6.51 -5.67
C PHE A 58 4.39 -6.76 -6.66
N SER A 59 5.11 -7.87 -6.52
CA SER A 59 6.16 -8.30 -7.45
C SER A 59 5.60 -8.74 -8.80
N GLU A 60 4.40 -9.33 -8.83
CA GLU A 60 3.75 -9.75 -10.07
C GLU A 60 3.24 -8.55 -10.90
N LEU A 61 2.60 -7.57 -10.25
CA LEU A 61 2.20 -6.32 -10.91
C LEU A 61 3.38 -5.60 -11.56
N MET A 62 4.55 -5.65 -10.92
CA MET A 62 5.78 -5.04 -11.44
C MET A 62 6.52 -5.93 -12.46
N ASN A 63 6.11 -7.17 -12.67
CA ASN A 63 6.66 -8.07 -13.68
C ASN A 63 5.82 -8.13 -14.97
N ASP A 64 4.62 -7.56 -14.96
CA ASP A 64 3.66 -7.58 -16.08
C ASP A 64 3.95 -6.51 -17.16
N ASP A 65 4.82 -5.53 -16.89
CA ASP A 65 5.21 -4.45 -17.83
C ASP A 65 6.45 -4.83 -18.69
N SER A 66 6.62 -6.10 -19.04
CA SER A 66 7.78 -6.58 -19.81
C SER A 66 7.38 -7.50 -20.95
N GLU A 67 6.56 -6.99 -21.86
CA GLU A 67 6.34 -7.57 -23.18
C GLU A 67 7.07 -6.72 -24.25
N ASP A 68 8.39 -6.91 -24.44
CA ASP A 68 9.06 -6.93 -25.76
C ASP A 68 10.58 -7.26 -25.64
N ASP A 69 11.07 -7.99 -26.65
CA ASP A 69 12.47 -8.17 -27.09
C ASP A 69 13.22 -9.46 -26.68
N ASP A 70 13.16 -10.42 -27.61
CA ASP A 70 14.05 -11.58 -27.78
C ASP A 70 15.54 -11.17 -27.87
N GLY A 71 16.42 -11.68 -26.99
CA GLY A 71 17.86 -11.45 -27.16
C GLY A 71 18.80 -12.12 -26.16
N GLU A 72 19.28 -13.31 -26.53
CA GLU A 72 20.51 -13.99 -26.11
C GLU A 72 21.48 -13.26 -25.13
N GLY A 73 21.56 -13.78 -23.90
CA GLY A 73 22.79 -13.93 -23.11
C GLY A 73 23.60 -12.67 -22.74
N GLY A 74 23.34 -12.11 -21.56
CA GLY A 74 24.25 -11.14 -20.94
C GLY A 74 23.88 -10.76 -19.50
N SER A 75 24.68 -11.23 -18.53
CA SER A 75 24.82 -10.69 -17.16
C SER A 75 23.55 -10.33 -16.36
N ASP A 76 22.94 -11.34 -15.73
CA ASP A 76 21.76 -11.31 -14.85
C ASP A 76 21.92 -10.51 -13.52
N SER A 77 22.86 -9.57 -13.43
CA SER A 77 23.20 -8.89 -12.17
C SER A 77 22.95 -7.38 -12.16
N GLU A 78 22.77 -6.73 -13.31
CA GLU A 78 22.66 -5.26 -13.38
C GLU A 78 21.19 -4.79 -13.43
N GLU A 79 20.27 -5.55 -14.05
CA GLU A 79 18.85 -5.19 -14.11
C GLU A 79 18.10 -5.46 -12.80
N GLY A 80 18.47 -6.53 -12.08
CA GLY A 80 17.89 -6.87 -10.78
C GLY A 80 18.19 -5.83 -9.69
N HIS A 81 19.35 -5.17 -9.79
CA HIS A 81 19.74 -4.09 -8.87
C HIS A 81 18.89 -2.84 -9.08
N SER A 82 18.55 -2.49 -10.33
CA SER A 82 17.70 -1.33 -10.61
C SER A 82 16.27 -1.53 -10.08
N LYS A 83 15.73 -2.75 -10.21
CA LYS A 83 14.39 -3.08 -9.71
C LYS A 83 14.34 -3.13 -8.19
N SER A 84 15.32 -3.76 -7.55
CA SER A 84 15.39 -3.83 -6.08
C SER A 84 15.59 -2.42 -5.47
N GLU A 85 16.45 -1.60 -6.07
CA GLU A 85 16.61 -0.20 -5.68
C GLU A 85 15.35 0.61 -5.91
N SER A 86 14.65 0.44 -7.03
CA SER A 86 13.38 1.14 -7.30
C SER A 86 12.31 0.81 -6.26
N ILE A 87 12.17 -0.46 -5.87
CA ILE A 87 11.27 -0.89 -4.79
C ILE A 87 11.67 -0.23 -3.46
N TYR A 88 12.97 -0.19 -3.17
CA TYR A 88 13.48 0.40 -1.95
C TYR A 88 13.26 1.92 -1.91
N VAL A 89 13.44 2.62 -3.02
CA VAL A 89 13.18 4.06 -3.16
C VAL A 89 11.69 4.36 -2.99
N MET A 90 10.80 3.57 -3.59
CA MET A 90 9.35 3.71 -3.37
C MET A 90 9.00 3.59 -1.89
N LEU A 91 9.59 2.62 -1.18
CA LEU A 91 9.42 2.48 0.27
C LEU A 91 10.00 3.68 1.03
N LEU A 92 11.19 4.15 0.65
CA LEU A 92 11.85 5.27 1.29
C LEU A 92 11.02 6.56 1.17
N GLN A 93 10.39 6.79 0.01
CA GLN A 93 9.48 7.91 -0.24
C GLN A 93 8.23 7.88 0.63
N THR A 94 7.74 6.70 1.02
CA THR A 94 6.52 6.61 1.86
C THR A 94 6.80 6.84 3.34
N VAL A 95 7.99 6.47 3.82
CA VAL A 95 8.37 6.60 5.23
C VAL A 95 9.08 7.91 5.55
N TRP A 96 9.68 8.56 4.55
CA TRP A 96 10.37 9.84 4.76
C TRP A 96 9.36 11.00 4.85
N VAL A 97 8.92 11.33 6.08
CA VAL A 97 7.93 12.39 6.33
C VAL A 97 8.55 13.48 7.21
N ASP A 98 8.55 14.73 6.73
CA ASP A 98 9.05 15.92 7.46
C ASP A 98 10.51 15.80 7.96
N GLY A 99 11.33 15.00 7.27
CA GLY A 99 12.72 14.75 7.65
C GLY A 99 12.90 13.92 8.93
N ILE A 100 11.84 13.25 9.38
CA ILE A 100 11.83 12.41 10.59
C ILE A 100 11.46 10.99 10.19
N LEU A 101 12.15 10.02 10.78
CA LEU A 101 11.83 8.60 10.71
C LEU A 101 11.62 8.06 12.11
N ASP A 102 10.56 7.30 12.30
CA ASP A 102 10.28 6.65 13.57
C ASP A 102 11.12 5.34 13.75
N PRO A 103 11.26 4.82 14.97
CA PRO A 103 12.03 3.60 15.21
C PRO A 103 11.45 2.35 14.52
N ALA A 104 10.16 2.32 14.16
CA ALA A 104 9.57 1.20 13.43
C ALA A 104 9.96 1.23 11.94
N GLU A 105 9.90 2.39 11.29
CA GLU A 105 10.29 2.65 9.91
C GLU A 105 11.77 2.38 9.69
N VAL A 106 12.64 2.81 10.60
CA VAL A 106 14.08 2.49 10.53
C VAL A 106 14.32 0.98 10.56
N ARG A 107 13.56 0.24 11.37
CA ARG A 107 13.64 -1.23 11.42
C ARG A 107 13.09 -1.87 10.14
N LEU A 108 12.00 -1.34 9.59
CA LEU A 108 11.43 -1.77 8.33
C LEU A 108 12.43 -1.59 7.17
N LEU A 109 13.01 -0.39 7.04
CA LEU A 109 14.03 -0.08 6.05
C LEU A 109 15.27 -0.94 6.20
N SER A 110 15.74 -1.16 7.43
CA SER A 110 16.89 -2.02 7.70
C SER A 110 16.64 -3.45 7.24
N LYS A 111 15.44 -3.97 7.50
CA LYS A 111 15.02 -5.31 7.06
C LYS A 111 14.89 -5.37 5.54
N LYS A 112 14.19 -4.42 4.92
CA LYS A 112 13.95 -4.42 3.47
C LYS A 112 15.25 -4.22 2.68
N ARG A 113 16.16 -3.36 3.17
CA ARG A 113 17.50 -3.18 2.62
C ARG A 113 18.27 -4.51 2.57
N ALA A 114 18.26 -5.27 3.68
CA ALA A 114 18.94 -6.57 3.75
C ALA A 114 18.30 -7.62 2.84
N GLU A 115 16.96 -7.59 2.70
CA GLU A 115 16.20 -8.48 1.82
C GLU A 115 16.49 -8.21 0.34
N LEU A 116 16.72 -6.95 -0.03
CA LEU A 116 16.99 -6.50 -1.40
C LEU A 116 18.49 -6.43 -1.74
N ASN A 117 19.36 -6.92 -0.85
CA ASN A 117 20.81 -6.91 -1.00
C ASN A 117 21.44 -5.51 -1.17
N ILE A 118 20.79 -4.46 -0.67
CA ILE A 118 21.27 -3.08 -0.76
C ILE A 118 22.32 -2.81 0.34
N THR A 119 23.47 -2.25 -0.02
CA THR A 119 24.52 -1.91 0.94
C THR A 119 24.11 -0.71 1.78
N PHE A 120 24.74 -0.51 2.94
CA PHE A 120 24.40 0.63 3.80
C PHE A 120 24.83 1.96 3.15
N GLU A 121 25.95 1.95 2.44
CA GLU A 121 26.44 3.08 1.63
C GLU A 121 25.43 3.45 0.55
N ARG A 122 24.95 2.46 -0.23
CA ARG A 122 23.91 2.69 -1.25
C ARG A 122 22.62 3.24 -0.65
N HIS A 123 22.21 2.77 0.53
CA HIS A 123 21.07 3.35 1.24
C HIS A 123 21.26 4.85 1.53
N LEU A 124 22.46 5.27 1.96
CA LEU A 124 22.73 6.68 2.23
C LEU A 124 22.72 7.53 0.95
N GLU A 125 23.27 7.02 -0.15
CA GLU A 125 23.19 7.67 -1.45
C GLU A 125 21.73 7.90 -1.86
N LEU A 126 20.87 6.89 -1.75
CA LEU A 126 19.45 7.00 -2.09
C LEU A 126 18.70 7.96 -1.16
N VAL A 127 19.09 8.05 0.12
CA VAL A 127 18.54 9.03 1.07
C VAL A 127 18.98 10.45 0.71
N GLU A 128 20.24 10.65 0.35
CA GLU A 128 20.77 11.93 -0.09
C GLU A 128 20.09 12.40 -1.39
N GLU A 129 19.96 11.51 -2.38
CA GLU A 129 19.24 11.77 -3.63
C GLU A 129 17.78 12.15 -3.40
N LEU A 130 17.11 11.56 -2.39
CA LEU A 130 15.72 11.87 -2.06
C LEU A 130 15.55 13.24 -1.39
N ILE A 131 16.53 13.66 -0.58
CA ILE A 131 16.45 14.92 0.19
C ILE A 131 16.94 16.11 -0.63
N GLY A 132 17.89 15.90 -1.54
CA GLY A 132 18.47 16.94 -2.40
C GLY A 132 19.62 17.70 -1.78
#